data_AF-A0A951L6G8-F1
#
_entry.id   AF-A0A951L6G8-F1
#
_cell.length_a   1.000
_cell.length_b   1.000
_cell.length_c   1.000
_cell.angle_alpha   90.00
_cell.angle_beta   90.00
_cell.angle_gamma   90.00
#
_symmetry.space_group_name_H-M   'P 1'
#
loop_
_entity.id
_entity.type
_entity.pdbx_description
1 polymer ?
#
loop_
_entity_poly.entity_id
_entity_poly.type
_entity_poly.pdbx_seq_one_letter_code
_entity_poly.pdbx_strand_id
1 'polypeptide(L)'
;MPLKRTGALLSLMLLTAAALYTGVAHAAQDPALVKKGEYLARAGDCYACHTMPGGKPFAGGSTMNTPFGSISVPNITPDEQTGIGNWTDDEFYRAMHEGVRKDGAYLYPVFPFPWYTKVSRDDVMAIKAYLFSLPPENAPRKPIGLRFPYNIRDTLGAWRTLFFKANDFKPDPKADSRVNRGAYLVEGLGHCGECHNRHNVRGASQWSGQLEGGEIEGWYAPNLTSDGKTGIGNWSEDDLATFLKTGTAPGKGVVLGPMAETVNDSLRYLTDDDLHAIAAYLKSVPAHETGKSGKLSEFTGQRPPGSQAYLSNCAYCHQSDGKGIGGEVPALASNGAVASQGPQNVLRIVLGGLPATHGFAPMPAMGASMTDQEVADVVDYVRNSWGNAAATATGGGLVHDERAATHTLMAGDPAGGCPASTDPQLTKLLDAGGAAELKSVKQSDLLQVIDDLVGKLKQAEPSLSSDAVVNELTQAYCPVVTADAELTPAERARRIGNFAVLVYGQTKSAEFQ
;
A
#
# COMPACT_ATOMS: atom_id res chain seq x y z
N MET A 1 -5.94 61.13 62.00
CA MET A 1 -5.86 59.65 61.88
C MET A 1 -7.23 59.14 61.44
N PRO A 2 -7.37 58.18 60.49
CA PRO A 2 -6.71 58.03 59.20
C PRO A 2 -7.70 57.93 57.99
N LEU A 3 -7.13 58.16 56.79
CA LEU A 3 -7.31 57.53 55.47
C LEU A 3 -8.71 57.11 54.95
N LYS A 4 -9.20 57.75 53.88
CA LYS A 4 -8.99 57.45 52.42
C LYS A 4 -9.72 56.19 51.91
N ARG A 5 -10.87 56.43 51.26
CA ARG A 5 -11.54 55.55 50.28
C ARG A 5 -10.83 55.64 48.94
N THR A 6 -10.54 54.50 48.30
CA THR A 6 -10.70 54.23 46.84
C THR A 6 -10.02 52.91 46.49
N GLY A 7 -10.76 51.97 45.87
CA GLY A 7 -10.17 50.79 45.24
C GLY A 7 -11.09 49.57 45.20
N ALA A 8 -12.15 49.61 44.39
CA ALA A 8 -12.99 48.44 44.13
C ALA A 8 -13.52 48.46 42.69
N LEU A 9 -12.62 48.41 41.70
CA LEU A 9 -13.01 48.29 40.28
C LEU A 9 -12.03 47.45 39.43
N LEU A 10 -11.14 46.65 40.05
CA LEU A 10 -10.14 45.86 39.31
C LEU A 10 -10.29 44.34 39.39
N SER A 11 -11.40 43.82 39.95
CA SER A 11 -11.55 42.37 40.21
C SER A 11 -12.46 41.65 39.22
N LEU A 12 -13.08 42.35 38.26
CA LEU A 12 -14.05 41.72 37.33
C LEU A 12 -13.51 41.45 35.91
N MET A 13 -12.28 41.85 35.59
CA MET A 13 -11.65 41.58 34.28
C MET A 13 -10.68 40.39 34.27
N LEU A 14 -10.40 39.76 35.41
CA LEU A 14 -9.47 38.61 35.51
C LEU A 14 -10.16 37.25 35.50
N LEU A 15 -11.50 37.18 35.57
CA LEU A 15 -12.25 35.92 35.60
C LEU A 15 -12.76 35.45 34.23
N THR A 16 -12.69 36.29 33.19
CA THR A 16 -13.10 35.90 31.82
C THR A 16 -11.94 35.41 30.94
N ALA A 17 -10.68 35.64 31.34
CA ALA A 17 -9.51 35.15 30.59
C ALA A 17 -9.15 33.69 30.91
N ALA A 18 -9.57 33.15 32.05
CA ALA A 18 -9.27 31.78 32.45
C ALA A 18 -10.15 30.71 31.76
N ALA A 19 -11.29 31.10 31.19
CA ALA A 19 -12.22 30.17 30.53
C ALA A 19 -11.86 29.85 29.07
N LEU A 20 -10.95 30.61 28.46
CA LEU A 20 -10.51 30.38 27.07
C LEU A 20 -9.22 29.56 26.96
N TYR A 21 -8.46 29.43 28.05
CA TYR A 21 -7.25 28.60 28.11
C TYR A 21 -7.50 27.14 28.49
N THR A 22 -8.67 26.82 29.04
CA THR A 22 -9.02 25.45 29.46
C THR A 22 -9.52 24.57 28.30
N GLY A 23 -9.94 25.15 27.18
CA GLY A 23 -10.50 24.39 26.05
C GLY A 23 -9.49 23.52 25.30
N VAL A 24 -8.24 23.99 25.16
CA VAL A 24 -7.21 23.31 24.33
C VAL A 24 -6.58 22.13 25.06
N ALA A 25 -6.44 22.21 26.38
CA ALA A 25 -5.92 21.12 27.21
C ALA A 25 -6.95 19.99 27.44
N HIS A 26 -8.26 20.28 27.30
CA HIS A 26 -9.31 19.29 27.55
C HIS A 26 -9.54 18.32 26.38
N ALA A 27 -9.32 18.75 25.14
CA ALA A 27 -9.55 17.91 23.95
C ALA A 27 -8.57 16.73 23.85
N ALA A 28 -7.30 16.93 24.24
CA ALA A 28 -6.31 15.84 24.34
C ALA A 28 -6.54 14.91 25.55
N GLN A 29 -7.46 15.27 26.46
CA GLN A 29 -7.77 14.52 27.68
C GLN A 29 -9.07 13.70 27.58
N ASP A 30 -9.86 13.82 26.51
CA ASP A 30 -11.03 12.97 26.27
C ASP A 30 -10.60 11.65 25.61
N PRO A 31 -10.62 10.51 26.34
CA PRO A 31 -10.16 9.23 25.81
C PRO A 31 -11.02 8.74 24.64
N ALA A 32 -12.30 9.11 24.57
CA ALA A 32 -13.18 8.72 23.48
C ALA A 32 -12.82 9.47 22.19
N LEU A 33 -12.52 10.77 22.30
CA LEU A 33 -12.06 11.58 21.17
C LEU A 33 -10.71 11.12 20.65
N VAL A 34 -9.76 10.83 21.55
CA VAL A 34 -8.43 10.30 21.19
C VAL A 34 -8.56 8.94 20.49
N LYS A 35 -9.39 8.03 21.01
CA LYS A 35 -9.64 6.72 20.37
C LYS A 35 -10.27 6.86 18.98
N LYS A 36 -11.23 7.78 18.83
CA LYS A 36 -11.82 8.11 17.53
C LYS A 36 -10.76 8.68 16.57
N GLY A 37 -9.88 9.55 17.08
CA GLY A 37 -8.77 10.11 16.33
C GLY A 37 -7.76 9.09 15.85
N GLU A 38 -7.40 8.13 16.71
CA GLU A 38 -6.53 7.01 16.35
C GLU A 38 -7.11 6.19 15.20
N TYR A 39 -8.39 5.85 15.31
CA TYR A 39 -9.13 5.13 14.28
C TYR A 39 -9.12 5.88 12.94
N LEU A 40 -9.43 7.18 12.95
CA LEU A 40 -9.47 8.00 11.74
C LEU A 40 -8.08 8.28 11.17
N ALA A 41 -7.04 8.40 12.01
CA ALA A 41 -5.66 8.53 11.56
C ALA A 41 -5.16 7.26 10.86
N ARG A 42 -5.62 6.08 11.31
CA ARG A 42 -5.42 4.81 10.59
C ARG A 42 -6.19 4.82 9.27
N ALA A 43 -7.50 5.10 9.31
CA ALA A 43 -8.36 5.13 8.12
C ALA A 43 -7.87 6.06 7.01
N GLY A 44 -7.19 7.16 7.36
CA GLY A 44 -6.61 8.13 6.44
C GLY A 44 -5.13 7.96 6.19
N ASP A 45 -4.59 6.74 6.26
CA ASP A 45 -3.19 6.41 5.89
C ASP A 45 -2.10 7.30 6.55
N CYS A 46 -2.41 7.96 7.67
CA CYS A 46 -1.49 8.91 8.30
C CYS A 46 -0.25 8.17 8.80
N TYR A 47 -0.45 6.95 9.33
CA TYR A 47 0.63 6.09 9.81
C TYR A 47 1.55 5.64 8.67
N ALA A 48 0.99 5.20 7.53
CA ALA A 48 1.73 4.70 6.37
C ALA A 48 2.71 5.75 5.82
N CYS A 49 2.30 7.01 5.78
CA CYS A 49 3.17 8.09 5.30
C CYS A 49 4.12 8.60 6.39
N HIS A 50 3.62 8.86 7.61
CA HIS A 50 4.34 9.58 8.64
C HIS A 50 5.13 8.68 9.60
N THR A 51 5.22 7.37 9.36
CA THR A 51 6.03 6.46 10.18
C THR A 51 6.96 5.64 9.31
N MET A 52 8.26 5.75 9.54
CA MET A 52 9.25 4.88 8.89
C MET A 52 9.22 3.47 9.53
N PRO A 53 9.51 2.41 8.76
CA PRO A 53 9.80 1.09 9.33
C PRO A 53 10.88 1.17 10.41
N GLY A 54 10.59 0.63 11.61
CA GLY A 54 11.47 0.72 12.78
C GLY A 54 11.62 2.13 13.39
N GLY A 55 10.93 3.13 12.85
CA GLY A 55 10.96 4.52 13.29
C GLY A 55 9.97 4.83 14.41
N LYS A 56 10.03 6.08 14.90
CA LYS A 56 9.05 6.60 15.85
C LYS A 56 7.73 6.90 15.14
N PRO A 57 6.57 6.51 15.70
CA PRO A 57 5.26 6.81 15.11
C PRO A 57 5.10 8.29 14.79
N PHE A 58 4.64 8.61 13.58
CA PHE A 58 4.29 9.96 13.12
C PHE A 58 5.44 10.98 13.05
N ALA A 59 6.69 10.55 13.28
CA ALA A 59 7.88 11.41 13.22
C ALA A 59 8.32 11.76 11.78
N GLY A 60 7.67 11.19 10.77
CA GLY A 60 7.99 11.40 9.36
C GLY A 60 9.33 10.76 8.96
N GLY A 61 10.03 11.40 8.03
CA GLY A 61 11.39 10.99 7.61
C GLY A 61 11.46 10.16 6.33
N SER A 62 10.33 9.60 5.90
CA SER A 62 10.13 8.97 4.58
C SER A 62 10.32 9.98 3.46
N THR A 63 10.72 9.51 2.28
CA THR A 63 10.83 10.33 1.08
C THR A 63 10.07 9.66 -0.05
N MET A 64 9.01 10.32 -0.52
CA MET A 64 8.23 9.86 -1.67
C MET A 64 8.90 10.34 -2.95
N ASN A 65 9.13 9.41 -3.86
CA ASN A 65 9.66 9.72 -5.19
C ASN A 65 8.50 9.96 -6.14
N THR A 66 8.49 11.12 -6.77
CA THR A 66 7.52 11.47 -7.81
C THR A 66 8.24 11.66 -9.14
N PRO A 67 7.53 11.61 -10.28
CA PRO A 67 8.11 11.98 -11.57
C PRO A 67 8.74 13.40 -11.59
N PHE A 68 8.34 14.26 -10.65
CA PHE A 68 8.77 15.65 -10.53
C PHE A 68 9.93 15.86 -9.54
N GLY A 69 10.40 14.80 -8.89
CA GLY A 69 11.44 14.82 -7.86
C GLY A 69 10.95 14.24 -6.53
N SER A 70 11.71 14.46 -5.47
CA SER A 70 11.45 13.82 -4.17
C SER A 70 10.75 14.75 -3.18
N ILE A 71 9.78 14.22 -2.44
CA ILE A 71 9.05 14.93 -1.39
C ILE A 71 9.27 14.20 -0.06
N SER A 72 9.90 14.87 0.89
CA SER A 72 10.06 14.32 2.24
C SER A 72 8.80 14.49 3.08
N VAL A 73 8.39 13.45 3.79
CA VAL A 73 7.21 13.48 4.69
C VAL A 73 7.60 14.15 6.02
N PRO A 74 6.84 15.15 6.49
CA PRO A 74 7.16 15.88 7.72
C PRO A 74 6.81 15.09 8.99
N ASN A 75 7.42 15.51 10.10
CA ASN A 75 7.00 15.14 11.45
C ASN A 75 5.65 15.78 11.77
N ILE A 76 4.69 14.99 12.28
CA ILE A 76 3.37 15.46 12.72
C ILE A 76 3.06 15.10 14.18
N THR A 77 4.10 14.80 14.97
CA THR A 77 4.01 14.70 16.44
C THR A 77 3.79 16.08 17.07
N PRO A 78 3.41 16.17 18.37
CA PRO A 78 3.17 17.45 19.03
C PRO A 78 4.47 18.20 19.39
N ASP A 79 5.61 17.81 18.83
CA ASP A 79 6.85 18.58 18.96
C ASP A 79 6.66 20.01 18.41
N GLU A 80 7.08 20.99 19.19
CA GLU A 80 6.86 22.41 18.90
C GLU A 80 7.80 22.95 17.82
N GLN A 81 8.98 22.35 17.64
CA GLN A 81 10.03 22.87 16.77
C GLN A 81 9.98 22.27 15.37
N THR A 82 9.76 20.96 15.29
CA THR A 82 9.85 20.16 14.08
C THR A 82 8.53 19.50 13.70
N GLY A 83 7.60 19.38 14.65
CA GLY A 83 6.27 18.81 14.47
C GLY A 83 5.16 19.87 14.32
N ILE A 84 3.95 19.49 14.76
CA ILE A 84 2.75 20.34 14.68
C ILE A 84 2.34 20.94 16.02
N GLY A 85 3.16 20.85 17.07
CA GLY A 85 2.80 21.27 18.44
C GLY A 85 2.33 22.72 18.56
N ASN A 86 2.87 23.60 17.71
CA ASN A 86 2.52 25.02 17.67
C ASN A 86 1.34 25.36 16.74
N TRP A 87 0.66 24.37 16.15
CA TRP A 87 -0.45 24.62 15.21
C TRP A 87 -1.77 24.81 15.95
N THR A 88 -2.50 25.87 15.62
CA THR A 88 -3.87 26.06 16.13
C THR A 88 -4.83 25.05 15.50
N ASP A 89 -6.03 24.92 16.05
CA ASP A 89 -7.07 24.03 15.49
C ASP A 89 -7.45 24.45 14.08
N ASP A 90 -7.59 25.75 13.84
CA ASP A 90 -7.91 26.29 12.52
C ASP A 90 -6.77 26.13 11.53
N GLU A 91 -5.51 26.23 11.96
CA GLU A 91 -4.35 25.98 11.09
C GLU A 91 -4.28 24.50 10.67
N PHE A 92 -4.53 23.58 11.59
CA PHE A 92 -4.57 22.15 11.29
C PHE A 92 -5.75 21.79 10.40
N TYR A 93 -6.95 22.28 10.74
CA TYR A 93 -8.15 22.08 9.92
C TYR A 93 -7.96 22.64 8.52
N ARG A 94 -7.41 23.85 8.38
CA ARG A 94 -7.14 24.46 7.07
C ARG A 94 -6.11 23.69 6.26
N ALA A 95 -5.11 23.06 6.88
CA ALA A 95 -4.19 22.18 6.16
C ALA A 95 -4.89 20.93 5.62
N MET A 96 -5.70 20.26 6.43
CA MET A 96 -6.45 19.07 6.05
C MET A 96 -7.54 19.38 5.01
N HIS A 97 -8.33 20.41 5.26
CA HIS A 97 -9.54 20.75 4.50
C HIS A 97 -9.25 21.60 3.25
N GLU A 98 -8.24 22.46 3.34
CA GLU A 98 -7.89 23.40 2.28
C GLU A 98 -6.47 23.22 1.74
N GLY A 99 -5.63 22.33 2.25
CA GLY A 99 -4.27 22.18 1.70
C GLY A 99 -3.38 23.41 1.89
N VAL A 100 -3.62 24.23 2.93
CA VAL A 100 -2.82 25.43 3.23
C VAL A 100 -2.06 25.25 4.53
N ARG A 101 -0.74 25.40 4.48
CA ARG A 101 0.15 25.28 5.65
C ARG A 101 -0.07 26.41 6.66
N LYS A 102 0.45 26.23 7.87
CA LYS A 102 0.52 27.28 8.89
C LYS A 102 1.13 28.59 8.38
N ASP A 103 2.17 28.52 7.55
CA ASP A 103 2.86 29.69 6.96
C ASP A 103 2.10 30.32 5.77
N GLY A 104 0.91 29.82 5.43
CA GLY A 104 0.10 30.29 4.31
C GLY A 104 0.48 29.68 2.96
N ALA A 105 1.57 28.92 2.87
CA ALA A 105 1.98 28.31 1.62
C ALA A 105 1.11 27.08 1.29
N TYR A 106 0.86 26.84 0.00
CA TYR A 106 0.10 25.66 -0.45
C TYR A 106 0.87 24.36 -0.24
N LEU A 107 0.16 23.32 0.18
CA LEU A 107 0.62 21.95 0.23
C LEU A 107 0.67 21.36 -1.19
N TYR A 108 1.67 20.51 -1.44
CA TYR A 108 1.68 19.69 -2.64
C TYR A 108 0.54 18.67 -2.55
N PRO A 109 -0.20 18.38 -3.65
CA PRO A 109 -1.34 17.45 -3.65
C PRO A 109 -1.01 16.00 -3.26
N VAL A 110 0.27 15.65 -3.14
CA VAL A 110 0.69 14.39 -2.51
C VAL A 110 0.19 14.26 -1.07
N PHE A 111 -0.03 15.40 -0.39
CA PHE A 111 -0.87 15.41 0.78
C PHE A 111 -2.33 15.44 0.30
N PRO A 112 -3.16 14.42 0.61
CA PRO A 112 -4.45 14.18 -0.05
C PRO A 112 -5.57 15.12 0.44
N PHE A 113 -5.27 16.40 0.66
CA PHE A 113 -6.26 17.44 0.95
C PHE A 113 -7.42 17.52 -0.07
N PRO A 114 -7.25 17.17 -1.36
CA PRO A 114 -8.39 17.16 -2.27
C PRO A 114 -9.49 16.16 -1.92
N TRP A 115 -9.15 15.12 -1.15
CA TRP A 115 -10.08 14.15 -0.60
C TRP A 115 -10.45 14.51 0.84
N TYR A 116 -9.47 14.89 1.67
CA TYR A 116 -9.70 15.24 3.08
C TYR A 116 -10.61 16.46 3.27
N THR A 117 -10.81 17.28 2.24
CA THR A 117 -11.84 18.33 2.25
C THR A 117 -13.23 17.78 2.62
N LYS A 118 -13.55 16.52 2.29
CA LYS A 118 -14.81 15.88 2.66
C LYS A 118 -14.99 15.62 4.15
N VAL A 119 -13.89 15.55 4.90
CA VAL A 119 -13.86 15.12 6.29
C VAL A 119 -14.38 16.25 7.18
N SER A 120 -15.32 15.90 8.07
CA SER A 120 -15.93 16.87 8.97
C SER A 120 -14.89 17.49 9.91
N ARG A 121 -15.12 18.75 10.33
CA ARG A 121 -14.23 19.42 11.28
C ARG A 121 -14.07 18.62 12.58
N ASP A 122 -15.14 18.00 13.07
CA ASP A 122 -15.11 17.18 14.29
C ASP A 122 -14.20 15.95 14.14
N ASP A 123 -14.21 15.29 12.99
CA ASP A 123 -13.33 14.16 12.70
C ASP A 123 -11.87 14.61 12.53
N VAL A 124 -11.62 15.76 11.90
CA VAL A 124 -10.28 16.36 11.81
C VAL A 124 -9.75 16.73 13.19
N MET A 125 -10.60 17.25 14.08
CA MET A 125 -10.22 17.56 15.46
C MET A 125 -9.98 16.29 16.29
N ALA A 126 -10.71 15.20 16.04
CA ALA A 126 -10.41 13.91 16.65
C ALA A 126 -9.01 13.42 16.26
N ILE A 127 -8.67 13.46 14.97
CA ILE A 127 -7.32 13.12 14.48
C ILE A 127 -6.27 13.98 15.19
N LYS A 128 -6.48 15.30 15.26
CA LYS A 128 -5.55 16.20 15.97
C LYS A 128 -5.40 15.83 17.44
N ALA A 129 -6.51 15.54 18.14
CA ALA A 129 -6.47 15.14 19.54
C ALA A 129 -5.65 13.88 19.76
N TYR A 130 -5.76 12.88 18.87
CA TYR A 130 -4.90 11.71 18.90
C TYR A 130 -3.43 12.06 18.66
N LEU A 131 -3.10 12.81 17.61
CA LEU A 131 -1.71 13.21 17.34
C LEU A 131 -1.09 13.97 18.53
N PHE A 132 -1.86 14.82 19.19
CA PHE A 132 -1.42 15.58 20.37
C PHE A 132 -1.35 14.75 21.66
N SER A 133 -1.88 13.53 21.67
CA SER A 133 -1.73 12.58 22.78
C SER A 133 -0.41 11.79 22.72
N LEU A 134 0.29 11.84 21.58
CA LEU A 134 1.54 11.11 21.35
C LEU A 134 2.75 11.80 22.01
N PRO A 135 3.84 11.06 22.29
CA PRO A 135 5.10 11.68 22.67
C PRO A 135 5.60 12.65 21.59
N PRO A 136 6.09 13.85 21.96
CA PRO A 136 6.75 14.74 21.02
C PRO A 136 8.09 14.14 20.59
N GLU A 137 8.36 14.13 19.28
CA GLU A 137 9.62 13.65 18.72
C GLU A 137 10.29 14.79 17.95
N ASN A 138 11.55 15.08 18.24
CA ASN A 138 12.31 16.09 17.50
C ASN A 138 12.89 15.44 16.23
N ALA A 139 12.20 15.64 15.10
CA ALA A 139 12.55 15.05 13.82
C ALA A 139 12.46 16.10 12.70
N PRO A 140 13.56 16.85 12.45
CA PRO A 140 13.59 17.86 11.39
C PRO A 140 13.31 17.26 10.01
N ARG A 141 12.41 17.89 9.26
CA ARG A 141 12.07 17.45 7.90
C ARG A 141 13.29 17.60 6.98
N LYS A 142 13.58 16.56 6.20
CA LYS A 142 14.55 16.63 5.10
C LYS A 142 14.11 17.63 4.01
N PRO A 143 15.05 18.30 3.31
CA PRO A 143 14.71 19.18 2.21
C PRO A 143 13.96 18.46 1.08
N ILE A 144 13.01 19.16 0.48
CA ILE A 144 12.29 18.67 -0.71
C ILE A 144 13.21 18.80 -1.94
N GLY A 145 13.32 17.73 -2.73
CA GLY A 145 14.13 17.64 -3.94
C GLY A 145 13.33 17.71 -5.23
N LEU A 146 12.34 18.62 -5.31
CA LEU A 146 11.56 18.82 -6.53
C LEU A 146 12.36 19.58 -7.58
N ARG A 147 12.18 19.21 -8.85
CA ARG A 147 12.84 19.82 -10.00
C ARG A 147 12.09 21.08 -10.44
N PHE A 148 12.79 22.02 -11.06
CA PHE A 148 12.13 23.15 -11.72
C PHE A 148 11.17 22.66 -12.83
N PRO A 149 9.98 23.26 -12.99
CA PRO A 149 9.42 24.40 -12.22
C PRO A 149 8.64 24.00 -10.95
N TYR A 150 8.52 22.70 -10.66
CA TYR A 150 7.72 22.17 -9.54
C TYR A 150 8.23 22.57 -8.14
N ASN A 151 9.47 23.05 -8.03
CA ASN A 151 10.02 23.61 -6.80
C ASN A 151 9.50 25.02 -6.47
N ILE A 152 8.87 25.72 -7.42
CA ILE A 152 8.30 27.06 -7.22
C ILE A 152 6.90 26.92 -6.64
N ARG A 153 6.81 26.98 -5.31
CA ARG A 153 5.57 26.69 -4.58
C ARG A 153 4.37 27.57 -4.96
N ASP A 154 4.60 28.82 -5.34
CA ASP A 154 3.51 29.74 -5.73
C ASP A 154 2.76 29.30 -6.99
N THR A 155 3.39 28.49 -7.85
CA THR A 155 2.73 27.91 -9.03
C THR A 155 1.56 26.99 -8.65
N LEU A 156 1.56 26.44 -7.43
CA LEU A 156 0.43 25.67 -6.90
C LEU A 156 -0.83 26.51 -6.73
N GLY A 157 -0.71 27.82 -6.53
CA GLY A 157 -1.88 28.70 -6.44
C GLY A 157 -2.70 28.70 -7.74
N ALA A 158 -2.02 28.72 -8.88
CA ALA A 158 -2.67 28.63 -10.19
C ALA A 158 -3.28 27.24 -10.41
N TRP A 159 -2.54 26.17 -10.11
CA TRP A 159 -3.05 24.80 -10.20
C TRP A 159 -4.30 24.61 -9.34
N ARG A 160 -4.24 25.03 -8.08
CA ARG A 160 -5.35 24.92 -7.12
C ARG A 160 -6.59 25.66 -7.62
N THR A 161 -6.43 26.88 -8.11
CA THR A 161 -7.55 27.70 -8.62
C THR A 161 -8.28 27.00 -9.77
N LEU A 162 -7.55 26.22 -10.57
CA LEU A 162 -8.11 25.49 -11.71
C LEU A 162 -8.66 24.10 -11.33
N PHE A 163 -8.10 23.43 -10.32
CA PHE A 163 -8.30 21.99 -10.09
C PHE A 163 -8.77 21.61 -8.68
N PHE A 164 -8.96 22.57 -7.77
CA PHE A 164 -9.44 22.30 -6.42
C PHE A 164 -10.49 23.32 -5.96
N LYS A 165 -11.55 22.79 -5.37
CA LYS A 165 -12.55 23.55 -4.63
C LYS A 165 -12.88 22.77 -3.37
N ALA A 166 -12.65 23.40 -2.21
CA ALA A 166 -13.01 22.79 -0.94
C ALA A 166 -14.52 22.51 -0.89
N ASN A 167 -14.88 21.35 -0.38
CA ASN A 167 -16.27 20.98 -0.16
C ASN A 167 -16.42 19.96 0.97
N ASP A 168 -17.44 20.15 1.80
CA ASP A 168 -17.83 19.15 2.78
C ASP A 168 -18.48 17.94 2.09
N PHE A 169 -18.43 16.79 2.75
CA PHE A 169 -19.26 15.65 2.39
C PHE A 169 -20.75 15.98 2.55
N LYS A 170 -21.55 15.61 1.56
CA LYS A 170 -23.00 15.78 1.57
C LYS A 170 -23.65 14.42 1.35
N PRO A 171 -24.29 13.83 2.37
CA PRO A 171 -25.00 12.57 2.21
C PRO A 171 -26.05 12.67 1.09
N ASP A 172 -26.16 11.64 0.26
CA ASP A 172 -27.28 11.51 -0.69
C ASP A 172 -28.54 11.11 0.10
N PRO A 173 -29.59 11.96 0.12
CA PRO A 173 -30.83 11.65 0.83
C PRO A 173 -31.59 10.45 0.26
N LYS A 174 -31.23 9.97 -0.94
CA LYS A 174 -31.82 8.78 -1.56
C LYS A 174 -31.04 7.50 -1.27
N ALA A 175 -29.82 7.61 -0.78
CA ALA A 175 -28.98 6.46 -0.44
C ALA A 175 -29.22 6.04 1.02
N ASP A 176 -29.08 4.75 1.28
CA ASP A 176 -29.09 4.22 2.64
C ASP A 176 -27.94 4.82 3.48
N SER A 177 -28.12 4.89 4.81
CA SER A 177 -27.11 5.46 5.71
C SER A 177 -25.77 4.72 5.64
N ARG A 178 -25.79 3.40 5.41
CA ARG A 178 -24.59 2.57 5.21
C ARG A 178 -23.84 2.96 3.94
N VAL A 179 -24.56 3.21 2.85
CA VAL A 179 -23.96 3.67 1.58
C VAL A 179 -23.36 5.06 1.75
N ASN A 180 -24.05 5.97 2.43
CA ASN A 180 -23.51 7.30 2.76
C ASN A 180 -22.26 7.23 3.65
N ARG A 181 -22.21 6.29 4.61
CA ARG A 181 -21.02 6.04 5.43
C ARG A 181 -19.85 5.55 4.58
N GLY A 182 -20.10 4.61 3.67
CA GLY A 182 -19.11 4.12 2.72
C GLY A 182 -18.57 5.23 1.83
N ALA A 183 -19.46 6.05 1.26
CA ALA A 183 -19.10 7.20 0.44
C ALA A 183 -18.19 8.18 1.20
N TYR A 184 -18.51 8.48 2.46
CA TYR A 184 -17.70 9.35 3.31
C TYR A 184 -16.27 8.82 3.53
N LEU A 185 -16.12 7.51 3.70
CA LEU A 185 -14.82 6.86 3.87
C LEU A 185 -14.05 6.81 2.54
N VAL A 186 -14.70 6.38 1.45
CA VAL A 186 -14.07 6.22 0.12
C VAL A 186 -13.67 7.56 -0.51
N GLU A 187 -14.53 8.58 -0.42
CA GLU A 187 -14.30 9.91 -0.98
C GLU A 187 -13.57 10.86 -0.01
N GLY A 188 -13.37 10.44 1.24
CA GLY A 188 -12.73 11.23 2.29
C GLY A 188 -11.37 10.66 2.66
N LEU A 189 -11.28 10.09 3.88
CA LEU A 189 -10.01 9.62 4.44
C LEU A 189 -9.40 8.46 3.64
N GLY A 190 -10.20 7.53 3.11
CA GLY A 190 -9.69 6.41 2.32
C GLY A 190 -9.25 6.78 0.91
N HIS A 191 -9.62 7.98 0.43
CA HIS A 191 -9.19 8.58 -0.84
C HIS A 191 -9.03 7.58 -2.00
N CYS A 192 -9.95 6.62 -2.16
CA CYS A 192 -9.68 5.44 -2.99
C CYS A 192 -9.52 5.82 -4.46
N GLY A 193 -10.20 6.88 -4.89
CA GLY A 193 -10.05 7.41 -6.24
C GLY A 193 -8.70 8.08 -6.50
N GLU A 194 -7.81 8.26 -5.51
CA GLU A 194 -6.44 8.74 -5.79
C GLU A 194 -5.72 7.76 -6.72
N CYS A 195 -5.86 6.46 -6.45
CA CYS A 195 -5.27 5.38 -7.24
C CYS A 195 -6.26 4.79 -8.25
N HIS A 196 -7.52 4.63 -7.84
CA HIS A 196 -8.53 3.91 -8.64
C HIS A 196 -9.28 4.79 -9.65
N ASN A 197 -8.87 6.04 -9.84
CA ASN A 197 -9.32 6.83 -10.96
C ASN A 197 -8.28 6.86 -12.07
N ARG A 198 -8.74 7.04 -13.32
CA ARG A 198 -7.83 7.34 -14.42
C ARG A 198 -7.08 8.63 -14.07
N HIS A 199 -5.75 8.62 -14.06
CA HIS A 199 -5.02 9.87 -13.95
C HIS A 199 -5.26 10.70 -15.21
N ASN A 200 -5.74 11.93 -15.04
CA ASN A 200 -5.68 12.91 -16.11
C ASN A 200 -4.24 13.45 -16.25
N VAL A 201 -3.93 14.03 -17.41
CA VAL A 201 -2.62 14.60 -17.78
C VAL A 201 -2.06 15.67 -16.82
N ARG A 202 -2.75 16.00 -15.72
CA ARG A 202 -2.41 17.09 -14.79
C ARG A 202 -2.42 16.68 -13.31
N GLY A 203 -2.45 15.38 -13.02
CA GLY A 203 -2.31 14.85 -11.66
C GLY A 203 -3.49 15.17 -10.73
N ALA A 204 -4.70 15.41 -11.28
CA ALA A 204 -5.91 15.66 -10.50
C ALA A 204 -6.84 14.44 -10.56
N SER A 205 -6.42 13.32 -9.97
CA SER A 205 -7.16 12.04 -9.87
C SER A 205 -8.58 12.23 -9.30
N GLN A 206 -8.75 13.14 -8.35
CA GLN A 206 -10.03 13.43 -7.70
C GLN A 206 -11.16 13.87 -8.65
N TRP A 207 -10.84 14.35 -9.87
CA TRP A 207 -11.81 14.91 -10.84
C TRP A 207 -11.88 14.10 -12.15
N SER A 208 -11.10 13.04 -12.27
CA SER A 208 -11.15 12.13 -13.41
C SER A 208 -11.70 10.77 -12.97
N GLY A 209 -12.58 10.15 -13.75
CA GLY A 209 -13.07 8.79 -13.50
C GLY A 209 -14.09 8.65 -12.35
N GLN A 210 -14.84 7.55 -12.39
CA GLN A 210 -15.78 7.11 -11.35
C GLN A 210 -15.27 5.79 -10.76
N LEU A 211 -14.04 5.77 -10.25
CA LEU A 211 -13.33 4.58 -9.76
C LEU A 211 -13.09 3.52 -10.85
N GLU A 212 -12.78 3.99 -12.05
CA GLU A 212 -12.64 3.19 -13.28
C GLU A 212 -11.32 2.41 -13.41
N GLY A 213 -10.36 2.66 -12.53
CA GLY A 213 -9.00 2.16 -12.55
C GLY A 213 -7.98 3.17 -13.09
N GLY A 214 -6.72 3.01 -12.70
CA GLY A 214 -5.62 3.96 -12.97
C GLY A 214 -4.24 3.32 -12.77
N GLU A 215 -3.19 3.99 -13.24
CA GLU A 215 -1.81 3.56 -13.01
C GLU A 215 -1.15 4.39 -11.91
N ILE A 216 -0.68 3.75 -10.84
CA ILE A 216 -0.02 4.40 -9.71
C ILE A 216 1.32 3.71 -9.45
N GLU A 217 2.42 4.48 -9.44
CA GLU A 217 3.77 3.96 -9.18
C GLU A 217 4.17 2.77 -10.09
N GLY A 218 3.65 2.77 -11.32
CA GLY A 218 3.80 1.70 -12.31
C GLY A 218 3.05 0.42 -11.98
N TRP A 219 2.20 0.41 -10.96
CA TRP A 219 1.16 -0.60 -10.75
C TRP A 219 -0.16 -0.14 -11.37
N TYR A 220 -1.04 -1.07 -11.70
CA TYR A 220 -2.39 -0.77 -12.17
C TYR A 220 -3.40 -1.00 -11.05
N ALA A 221 -4.00 0.07 -10.54
CA ALA A 221 -5.14 0.03 -9.62
C ALA A 221 -6.40 -0.38 -10.40
N PRO A 222 -7.01 -1.55 -10.09
CA PRO A 222 -8.14 -2.06 -10.87
C PRO A 222 -9.40 -1.19 -10.82
N ASN A 223 -10.32 -1.44 -11.74
CA ASN A 223 -11.66 -0.84 -11.73
C ASN A 223 -12.43 -1.27 -10.46
N LEU A 224 -12.98 -0.32 -9.70
CA LEU A 224 -13.80 -0.60 -8.51
C LEU A 224 -15.29 -0.40 -8.75
N THR A 225 -15.71 -0.14 -9.99
CA THR A 225 -17.14 -0.07 -10.32
C THR A 225 -17.79 -1.45 -10.33
N SER A 226 -19.12 -1.49 -10.35
CA SER A 226 -19.90 -2.73 -10.44
C SER A 226 -19.80 -3.47 -11.78
N ASP A 227 -18.80 -3.15 -12.62
CA ASP A 227 -18.51 -3.88 -13.85
C ASP A 227 -18.18 -5.35 -13.57
N GLY A 228 -18.79 -6.27 -14.33
CA GLY A 228 -18.65 -7.71 -14.15
C GLY A 228 -17.45 -8.33 -14.85
N LYS A 229 -16.68 -7.57 -15.63
CA LYS A 229 -15.52 -8.10 -16.38
C LYS A 229 -14.19 -7.72 -15.73
N THR A 230 -14.03 -6.42 -15.50
CA THR A 230 -12.80 -5.80 -14.97
C THR A 230 -13.00 -5.18 -13.60
N GLY A 231 -14.25 -4.93 -13.20
CA GLY A 231 -14.63 -4.35 -11.92
C GLY A 231 -14.98 -5.38 -10.84
N ILE A 232 -15.65 -4.88 -9.79
CA ILE A 232 -16.08 -5.66 -8.63
C ILE A 232 -17.52 -6.21 -8.77
N GLY A 233 -18.09 -6.21 -9.98
CA GLY A 233 -19.46 -6.64 -10.24
C GLY A 233 -19.75 -8.07 -9.73
N ASN A 234 -18.77 -8.96 -9.87
CA ASN A 234 -18.87 -10.36 -9.43
C ASN A 234 -18.37 -10.62 -7.99
N TRP A 235 -18.04 -9.57 -7.24
CA TRP A 235 -17.65 -9.68 -5.83
C TRP A 235 -18.87 -9.45 -4.95
N SER A 236 -18.99 -10.23 -3.88
CA SER A 236 -19.94 -9.94 -2.80
C SER A 236 -19.42 -8.80 -1.91
N GLU A 237 -20.29 -8.19 -1.11
CA GLU A 237 -19.86 -7.22 -0.10
C GLU A 237 -18.89 -7.86 0.91
N ASP A 238 -19.13 -9.13 1.27
CA ASP A 238 -18.28 -9.89 2.20
C ASP A 238 -16.89 -10.19 1.61
N ASP A 239 -16.81 -10.50 0.31
CA ASP A 239 -15.52 -10.65 -0.38
C ASP A 239 -14.71 -9.36 -0.30
N LEU A 240 -15.36 -8.21 -0.53
CA LEU A 240 -14.71 -6.90 -0.49
C LEU A 240 -14.27 -6.54 0.93
N ALA A 241 -15.13 -6.71 1.92
CA ALA A 241 -14.79 -6.44 3.31
C ALA A 241 -13.61 -7.34 3.77
N THR A 242 -13.64 -8.62 3.40
CA THR A 242 -12.55 -9.57 3.69
C THR A 242 -11.25 -9.15 2.99
N PHE A 243 -11.31 -8.76 1.72
CA PHE A 243 -10.15 -8.31 0.96
C PHE A 243 -9.53 -7.04 1.55
N LEU A 244 -10.34 -6.04 1.89
CA LEU A 244 -9.89 -4.79 2.48
C LEU A 244 -9.32 -4.99 3.90
N LYS A 245 -9.79 -6.01 4.63
CA LYS A 245 -9.30 -6.34 5.98
C LYS A 245 -8.04 -7.18 6.00
N THR A 246 -7.96 -8.15 5.10
CA THR A 246 -6.95 -9.22 5.16
C THR A 246 -5.95 -9.18 4.02
N GLY A 247 -6.22 -8.40 2.97
CA GLY A 247 -5.43 -8.35 1.76
C GLY A 247 -5.77 -9.45 0.76
N THR A 248 -6.72 -10.34 1.05
CA THR A 248 -7.03 -11.48 0.17
C THR A 248 -8.52 -11.81 0.19
N ALA A 249 -9.02 -12.40 -0.89
CA ALA A 249 -10.37 -12.96 -0.93
C ALA A 249 -10.41 -14.26 -1.73
N PRO A 250 -11.12 -15.30 -1.25
CA PRO A 250 -11.18 -16.60 -1.92
C PRO A 250 -11.58 -16.50 -3.39
N GLY A 251 -10.72 -17.01 -4.28
CA GLY A 251 -10.97 -17.03 -5.73
C GLY A 251 -10.96 -15.64 -6.40
N LYS A 252 -10.57 -14.57 -5.70
CA LYS A 252 -10.52 -13.21 -6.25
C LYS A 252 -9.11 -12.70 -6.47
N GLY A 253 -8.19 -13.02 -5.55
CA GLY A 253 -6.78 -12.65 -5.62
C GLY A 253 -6.21 -12.16 -4.28
N VAL A 254 -5.04 -11.55 -4.37
CA VAL A 254 -4.29 -10.97 -3.25
C VAL A 254 -3.96 -9.50 -3.57
N VAL A 255 -3.78 -8.68 -2.54
CA VAL A 255 -3.31 -7.30 -2.68
C VAL A 255 -1.90 -7.26 -3.23
N LEU A 256 -1.62 -6.23 -4.03
CA LEU A 256 -0.37 -6.06 -4.76
C LEU A 256 0.09 -4.60 -4.68
N GLY A 257 1.40 -4.38 -4.74
CA GLY A 257 1.99 -3.05 -4.80
C GLY A 257 1.52 -2.13 -3.65
N PRO A 258 1.29 -0.83 -3.92
CA PRO A 258 0.85 0.13 -2.91
C PRO A 258 -0.45 -0.25 -2.17
N MET A 259 -1.34 -1.03 -2.80
CA MET A 259 -2.57 -1.48 -2.14
C MET A 259 -2.28 -2.41 -0.95
N ALA A 260 -1.18 -3.16 -0.98
CA ALA A 260 -0.77 -3.99 0.14
C ALA A 260 -0.38 -3.13 1.37
N GLU A 261 0.28 -1.99 1.15
CA GLU A 261 0.59 -1.02 2.21
C GLU A 261 -0.68 -0.40 2.78
N THR A 262 -1.59 0.05 1.90
CA THR A 262 -2.91 0.58 2.30
C THR A 262 -3.70 -0.41 3.16
N VAL A 263 -3.70 -1.70 2.82
CA VAL A 263 -4.33 -2.71 3.69
C VAL A 263 -3.57 -2.89 5.00
N ASN A 264 -2.25 -3.02 4.95
CA ASN A 264 -1.45 -3.37 6.12
C ASN A 264 -1.38 -2.26 7.17
N ASP A 265 -1.34 -0.99 6.74
CA ASP A 265 -1.13 0.14 7.64
C ASP A 265 -2.40 0.94 7.97
N SER A 266 -3.49 0.72 7.22
CA SER A 266 -4.78 1.43 7.34
C SER A 266 -5.99 0.51 7.39
N LEU A 267 -6.40 -0.07 6.27
CA LEU A 267 -7.76 -0.62 6.13
C LEU A 267 -8.06 -1.80 7.05
N ARG A 268 -7.04 -2.62 7.37
CA ARG A 268 -7.18 -3.75 8.30
C ARG A 268 -7.61 -3.36 9.72
N TYR A 269 -7.43 -2.08 10.08
CA TYR A 269 -7.79 -1.54 11.40
C TYR A 269 -9.21 -0.97 11.44
N LEU A 270 -9.90 -0.90 10.30
CA LEU A 270 -11.30 -0.48 10.25
C LEU A 270 -12.22 -1.50 10.90
N THR A 271 -13.35 -1.03 11.41
CA THR A 271 -14.39 -1.92 11.91
C THR A 271 -15.04 -2.68 10.75
N ASP A 272 -15.58 -3.87 11.04
CA ASP A 272 -16.30 -4.65 10.04
C ASP A 272 -17.47 -3.85 9.44
N ASP A 273 -18.19 -3.08 10.26
CA ASP A 273 -19.28 -2.20 9.80
C ASP A 273 -18.80 -1.18 8.76
N ASP A 274 -17.64 -0.56 8.96
CA ASP A 274 -17.10 0.43 8.02
C ASP A 274 -16.55 -0.23 6.75
N LEU A 275 -15.95 -1.43 6.87
CA LEU A 275 -15.53 -2.21 5.71
C LEU A 275 -16.73 -2.64 4.84
N HIS A 276 -17.83 -3.07 5.47
CA HIS A 276 -19.08 -3.36 4.77
C HIS A 276 -19.76 -2.09 4.23
N ALA A 277 -19.61 -0.94 4.91
CA ALA A 277 -20.09 0.34 4.38
C ALA A 277 -19.33 0.74 3.11
N ILE A 278 -17.99 0.63 3.12
CA ILE A 278 -17.14 0.83 1.94
C ILE A 278 -17.59 -0.11 0.81
N ALA A 279 -17.73 -1.40 1.10
CA ALA A 279 -18.19 -2.38 0.12
C ALA A 279 -19.57 -2.03 -0.47
N ALA A 280 -20.54 -1.67 0.38
CA ALA A 280 -21.88 -1.27 -0.04
C ALA A 280 -21.86 -0.02 -0.95
N TYR A 281 -21.03 0.97 -0.63
CA TYR A 281 -20.85 2.14 -1.49
C TYR A 281 -20.22 1.77 -2.84
N LEU A 282 -19.12 1.01 -2.85
CA LEU A 282 -18.47 0.61 -4.11
C LEU A 282 -19.42 -0.20 -5.00
N LYS A 283 -20.22 -1.11 -4.42
CA LYS A 283 -21.28 -1.85 -5.14
C LYS A 283 -22.44 -0.97 -5.62
N SER A 284 -22.61 0.23 -5.07
CA SER A 284 -23.60 1.20 -5.55
C SER A 284 -23.10 2.01 -6.76
N VAL A 285 -21.79 2.04 -7.00
CA VAL A 285 -21.20 2.76 -8.13
C VAL A 285 -21.59 2.05 -9.44
N PRO A 286 -22.21 2.76 -10.41
CA PRO A 286 -22.60 2.17 -11.69
C PRO A 286 -21.43 1.53 -12.41
N ALA A 287 -21.68 0.41 -13.10
CA ALA A 287 -20.68 -0.29 -13.89
C ALA A 287 -20.11 0.61 -15.01
N HIS A 288 -18.79 0.74 -15.06
CA HIS A 288 -18.07 1.37 -16.17
C HIS A 288 -17.13 0.37 -16.80
N GLU A 289 -17.36 0.03 -18.07
CA GLU A 289 -16.49 -0.89 -18.80
C GLU A 289 -15.18 -0.18 -19.18
N THR A 290 -14.04 -0.61 -18.62
CA THR A 290 -12.72 -0.03 -18.91
C THR A 290 -11.78 -0.98 -19.65
N GLY A 291 -12.09 -2.28 -19.67
CA GLY A 291 -11.33 -3.28 -20.41
C GLY A 291 -11.57 -3.23 -21.92
N LYS A 292 -10.48 -3.23 -22.71
CA LYS A 292 -10.53 -3.65 -24.11
C LYS A 292 -10.31 -5.16 -24.17
N SER A 293 -11.26 -5.88 -24.75
CA SER A 293 -11.08 -7.32 -24.99
C SER A 293 -9.96 -7.56 -25.99
N GLY A 294 -9.00 -8.42 -25.64
CA GLY A 294 -7.99 -8.92 -26.57
C GLY A 294 -8.61 -9.78 -27.67
N LYS A 295 -7.81 -10.19 -28.65
CA LYS A 295 -8.22 -11.14 -29.69
C LYS A 295 -8.27 -12.55 -29.13
N LEU A 296 -9.29 -12.85 -28.33
CA LEU A 296 -9.46 -14.14 -27.64
C LEU A 296 -9.32 -15.36 -28.58
N SER A 297 -9.73 -15.25 -29.85
CA SER A 297 -9.57 -16.33 -30.82
C SER A 297 -8.12 -16.81 -30.98
N GLU A 298 -7.13 -15.93 -30.83
CA GLU A 298 -5.70 -16.27 -30.92
C GLU A 298 -5.24 -17.15 -29.74
N PHE A 299 -6.00 -17.16 -28.63
CA PHE A 299 -5.69 -17.89 -27.39
C PHE A 299 -6.53 -19.17 -27.19
N THR A 300 -7.45 -19.47 -28.12
CA THR A 300 -8.34 -20.65 -28.04
C THR A 300 -7.83 -21.89 -28.78
N GLY A 301 -6.69 -21.80 -29.47
CA GLY A 301 -6.09 -22.90 -30.22
C GLY A 301 -5.46 -24.00 -29.35
N GLN A 302 -4.96 -25.08 -29.97
CA GLN A 302 -4.28 -26.17 -29.24
C GLN A 302 -2.92 -25.76 -28.64
N ARG A 303 -2.25 -24.78 -29.24
CA ARG A 303 -0.95 -24.23 -28.81
C ARG A 303 -0.91 -22.71 -29.06
N PRO A 304 -1.68 -21.93 -28.31
CA PRO A 304 -1.64 -20.49 -28.46
C PRO A 304 -0.27 -19.93 -28.03
N PRO A 305 0.12 -18.74 -28.49
CA PRO A 305 1.35 -18.08 -28.05
C PRO A 305 1.44 -18.06 -26.52
N GLY A 306 2.63 -18.30 -25.97
CA GLY A 306 2.89 -18.29 -24.53
C GLY A 306 2.45 -19.55 -23.75
N SER A 307 1.63 -20.43 -24.33
CA SER A 307 1.11 -21.60 -23.60
C SER A 307 2.19 -22.58 -23.17
N GLN A 308 3.24 -22.77 -23.99
CA GLN A 308 4.36 -23.64 -23.65
C GLN A 308 5.19 -23.04 -22.50
N ALA A 309 5.45 -21.73 -22.55
CA ALA A 309 6.13 -21.03 -21.47
C ALA A 309 5.34 -21.14 -20.15
N TYR A 310 4.01 -21.01 -20.21
CA TYR A 310 3.14 -21.20 -19.04
C TYR A 310 3.23 -22.63 -18.48
N LEU A 311 3.10 -23.65 -19.34
CA LEU A 311 3.15 -25.04 -18.91
C LEU A 311 4.50 -25.43 -18.30
N SER A 312 5.60 -24.87 -18.83
CA SER A 312 6.95 -25.17 -18.33
C SER A 312 7.31 -24.43 -17.05
N ASN A 313 6.77 -23.22 -16.83
CA ASN A 313 7.26 -22.33 -15.76
C ASN A 313 6.21 -22.01 -14.69
N CYS A 314 4.92 -22.04 -15.03
CA CYS A 314 3.86 -21.49 -14.18
C CYS A 314 2.87 -22.54 -13.70
N ALA A 315 2.56 -23.53 -14.54
CA ALA A 315 1.49 -24.49 -14.33
C ALA A 315 1.70 -25.43 -13.12
N TYR A 316 2.94 -25.59 -12.64
CA TYR A 316 3.21 -26.38 -11.44
C TYR A 316 2.48 -25.80 -10.20
N CYS A 317 2.49 -24.47 -10.06
CA CYS A 317 1.81 -23.78 -8.96
C CYS A 317 0.39 -23.36 -9.36
N HIS A 318 0.25 -22.67 -10.50
CA HIS A 318 -1.01 -22.07 -10.91
C HIS A 318 -2.00 -23.04 -11.58
N GLN A 319 -1.60 -24.30 -11.74
CA GLN A 319 -2.35 -25.36 -12.43
C GLN A 319 -2.56 -25.08 -13.93
N SER A 320 -2.82 -26.12 -14.72
CA SER A 320 -3.04 -25.96 -16.17
C SER A 320 -4.34 -25.22 -16.51
N ASP A 321 -5.29 -25.19 -15.57
CA ASP A 321 -6.56 -24.46 -15.68
C ASP A 321 -6.53 -23.07 -15.03
N GLY A 322 -5.37 -22.63 -14.55
CA GLY A 322 -5.18 -21.30 -13.96
C GLY A 322 -5.90 -21.07 -12.64
N LYS A 323 -6.46 -22.11 -12.00
CA LYS A 323 -7.19 -21.96 -10.73
C LYS A 323 -6.29 -21.84 -9.50
N GLY A 324 -5.00 -22.15 -9.62
CA GLY A 324 -4.09 -22.18 -8.48
C GLY A 324 -4.47 -23.25 -7.47
N ILE A 325 -4.02 -23.05 -6.23
CA ILE A 325 -4.22 -23.95 -5.08
C ILE A 325 -4.88 -23.11 -3.99
N GLY A 326 -6.09 -23.49 -3.58
CA GLY A 326 -6.89 -22.70 -2.64
C GLY A 326 -6.12 -22.38 -1.35
N GLY A 327 -5.98 -21.09 -1.04
CA GLY A 327 -5.28 -20.60 0.16
C GLY A 327 -3.75 -20.59 0.08
N GLU A 328 -3.15 -21.08 -1.01
CA GLU A 328 -1.69 -21.16 -1.14
C GLU A 328 -1.15 -20.49 -2.41
N VAL A 329 -1.87 -20.64 -3.53
CA VAL A 329 -1.49 -20.06 -4.83
C VAL A 329 -2.73 -19.39 -5.44
N PRO A 330 -2.70 -18.08 -5.75
CA PRO A 330 -3.89 -17.38 -6.21
C PRO A 330 -4.34 -17.87 -7.59
N ALA A 331 -5.66 -17.83 -7.80
CA ALA A 331 -6.25 -18.08 -9.11
C ALA A 331 -5.87 -16.97 -10.11
N LEU A 332 -5.43 -17.37 -11.29
CA LEU A 332 -5.23 -16.49 -12.45
C LEU A 332 -6.50 -16.42 -13.31
N ALA A 333 -7.28 -17.50 -13.33
CA ALA A 333 -8.55 -17.58 -14.04
C ALA A 333 -9.60 -16.64 -13.44
N SER A 334 -10.29 -15.86 -14.29
CA SER A 334 -11.33 -14.91 -13.88
C SER A 334 -10.89 -13.91 -12.81
N ASN A 335 -9.60 -13.55 -12.82
CA ASN A 335 -9.01 -12.62 -11.86
C ASN A 335 -8.99 -11.20 -12.43
N GLY A 336 -9.68 -10.27 -11.76
CA GLY A 336 -9.80 -8.87 -12.21
C GLY A 336 -8.45 -8.13 -12.29
N ALA A 337 -7.47 -8.46 -11.44
CA ALA A 337 -6.13 -7.89 -11.52
C ALA A 337 -5.35 -8.40 -12.74
N VAL A 338 -5.59 -9.65 -13.15
CA VAL A 338 -5.03 -10.22 -14.38
C VAL A 338 -5.70 -9.62 -15.61
N ALA A 339 -7.03 -9.49 -15.60
CA ALA A 339 -7.83 -8.96 -16.70
C ALA A 339 -7.88 -7.41 -16.77
N SER A 340 -7.19 -6.71 -15.87
CA SER A 340 -7.13 -5.25 -15.82
C SER A 340 -6.61 -4.65 -17.13
N GLN A 341 -7.01 -3.40 -17.42
CA GLN A 341 -6.69 -2.73 -18.68
C GLN A 341 -5.18 -2.69 -18.95
N GLY A 342 -4.38 -2.41 -17.92
CA GLY A 342 -2.92 -2.38 -18.00
C GLY A 342 -2.26 -3.73 -17.69
N PRO A 343 -1.15 -4.09 -18.36
CA PRO A 343 -0.41 -5.33 -18.11
C PRO A 343 0.59 -5.25 -16.94
N GLN A 344 0.78 -4.07 -16.34
CA GLN A 344 1.87 -3.80 -15.41
C GLN A 344 1.87 -4.74 -14.20
N ASN A 345 0.70 -5.02 -13.60
CA ASN A 345 0.60 -5.92 -12.45
C ASN A 345 1.19 -7.30 -12.76
N VAL A 346 0.75 -7.92 -13.87
CA VAL A 346 1.20 -9.27 -14.25
C VAL A 346 2.67 -9.23 -14.67
N LEU A 347 3.10 -8.22 -15.42
CA LEU A 347 4.49 -8.06 -15.83
C LEU A 347 5.43 -7.96 -14.63
N ARG A 348 5.13 -7.08 -13.69
CA ARG A 348 5.96 -6.86 -12.48
C ARG A 348 6.04 -8.10 -11.61
N ILE A 349 4.94 -8.83 -11.46
CA ILE A 349 4.94 -10.09 -10.72
C ILE A 349 5.78 -11.16 -11.41
N VAL A 350 5.63 -11.32 -12.73
CA VAL A 350 6.42 -12.30 -13.50
C VAL A 350 7.91 -11.94 -13.48
N LEU A 351 8.25 -10.66 -13.61
CA LEU A 351 9.63 -10.17 -13.66
C LEU A 351 10.29 -10.09 -12.27
N GLY A 352 9.56 -9.66 -11.26
CA GLY A 352 10.07 -9.33 -9.92
C GLY A 352 9.81 -10.37 -8.84
N GLY A 353 8.83 -11.24 -9.05
CA GLY A 353 8.32 -12.16 -8.05
C GLY A 353 7.49 -11.48 -6.96
N LEU A 354 6.98 -12.28 -6.02
CA LEU A 354 6.29 -11.83 -4.81
C LEU A 354 6.82 -12.56 -3.57
N PRO A 355 6.94 -11.88 -2.42
CA PRO A 355 7.21 -12.53 -1.14
C PRO A 355 6.03 -13.39 -0.69
N ALA A 356 6.26 -14.25 0.31
CA ALA A 356 5.18 -14.94 0.97
C ALA A 356 4.33 -13.94 1.75
N THR A 357 3.00 -14.04 1.65
CA THR A 357 2.10 -13.10 2.31
C THR A 357 0.69 -13.66 2.47
N HIS A 358 0.05 -13.35 3.59
CA HIS A 358 -1.31 -13.75 3.91
C HIS A 358 -1.56 -15.26 3.75
N GLY A 359 -0.56 -16.08 4.06
CA GLY A 359 -0.59 -17.54 3.90
C GLY A 359 -0.39 -18.04 2.48
N PHE A 360 -0.17 -17.17 1.50
CA PHE A 360 0.19 -17.54 0.13
C PHE A 360 1.70 -17.79 0.02
N ALA A 361 2.03 -18.80 -0.78
CA ALA A 361 3.41 -19.14 -1.13
C ALA A 361 4.09 -17.98 -1.87
N PRO A 362 5.42 -17.81 -1.72
CA PRO A 362 6.16 -16.82 -2.49
C PRO A 362 6.10 -17.17 -3.99
N MET A 363 6.06 -16.14 -4.85
CA MET A 363 6.15 -16.32 -6.31
C MET A 363 7.56 -15.99 -6.79
N PRO A 364 8.34 -16.95 -7.32
CA PRO A 364 9.64 -16.65 -7.90
C PRO A 364 9.58 -15.68 -9.08
N ALA A 365 10.64 -14.92 -9.29
CA ALA A 365 10.84 -14.03 -10.44
C ALA A 365 11.10 -14.82 -11.74
N MET A 366 10.09 -15.55 -12.24
CA MET A 366 10.22 -16.47 -13.37
C MET A 366 10.74 -15.79 -14.65
N GLY A 367 10.31 -14.54 -14.87
CA GLY A 367 10.69 -13.72 -16.01
C GLY A 367 12.16 -13.33 -16.04
N ALA A 368 12.91 -13.49 -14.93
CA ALA A 368 14.34 -13.20 -14.89
C ALA A 368 15.16 -14.09 -15.86
N SER A 369 14.69 -15.31 -16.12
CA SER A 369 15.33 -16.27 -17.03
C SER A 369 14.76 -16.29 -18.45
N MET A 370 13.81 -15.41 -18.74
CA MET A 370 13.06 -15.35 -19.99
C MET A 370 13.43 -14.10 -20.77
N THR A 371 13.43 -14.20 -22.10
CA THR A 371 13.50 -13.05 -23.00
C THR A 371 12.26 -12.17 -22.88
N ASP A 372 12.35 -10.92 -23.34
CA ASP A 372 11.20 -10.01 -23.32
C ASP A 372 10.03 -10.54 -24.15
N GLN A 373 10.31 -11.27 -25.24
CA GLN A 373 9.26 -11.90 -26.04
C GLN A 373 8.59 -13.06 -25.30
N GLU A 374 9.35 -13.93 -24.65
CA GLU A 374 8.78 -15.05 -23.88
C GLU A 374 7.92 -14.54 -22.72
N VAL A 375 8.35 -13.46 -22.05
CA VAL A 375 7.54 -12.80 -21.01
C VAL A 375 6.28 -12.19 -21.61
N ALA A 376 6.37 -11.48 -22.73
CA ALA A 376 5.19 -10.90 -23.40
C ALA A 376 4.18 -11.99 -23.77
N ASP A 377 4.64 -13.08 -24.37
CA ASP A 377 3.80 -14.19 -24.81
C ASP A 377 3.11 -14.89 -23.63
N VAL A 378 3.83 -15.20 -22.54
CA VAL A 378 3.24 -15.88 -21.38
C VAL A 378 2.26 -14.96 -20.62
N VAL A 379 2.56 -13.67 -20.54
CA VAL A 379 1.66 -12.68 -19.94
C VAL A 379 0.37 -12.55 -20.76
N ASP A 380 0.49 -12.50 -22.08
CA ASP A 380 -0.67 -12.44 -22.97
C ASP A 380 -1.52 -13.70 -22.90
N TYR A 381 -0.89 -14.87 -22.81
CA TYR A 381 -1.58 -16.14 -22.59
C TYR A 381 -2.38 -16.13 -21.29
N VAL A 382 -1.76 -15.77 -20.16
CA VAL A 382 -2.43 -15.71 -18.85
C VAL A 382 -3.59 -14.72 -18.86
N ARG A 383 -3.41 -13.56 -19.51
CA ARG A 383 -4.39 -12.48 -19.59
C ARG A 383 -5.54 -12.74 -20.57
N ASN A 384 -5.44 -13.78 -21.41
CA ASN A 384 -6.46 -14.14 -22.42
C ASN A 384 -6.90 -15.61 -22.35
N SER A 385 -6.61 -16.30 -21.23
CA SER A 385 -7.01 -17.68 -20.96
C SER A 385 -8.04 -17.78 -19.84
N TRP A 386 -8.76 -18.90 -19.77
CA TRP A 386 -9.68 -19.26 -18.66
C TRP A 386 -10.73 -18.18 -18.32
N GLY A 387 -11.26 -17.53 -19.36
CA GLY A 387 -12.26 -16.46 -19.21
C GLY A 387 -11.69 -15.05 -19.03
N ASN A 388 -10.36 -14.91 -18.96
CA ASN A 388 -9.71 -13.61 -19.00
C ASN A 388 -9.75 -13.03 -20.41
N ALA A 389 -9.89 -11.71 -20.52
CA ALA A 389 -9.92 -10.99 -21.79
C ALA A 389 -9.34 -9.59 -21.64
N ALA A 390 -8.06 -9.42 -21.96
CA ALA A 390 -7.38 -8.13 -21.81
C ALA A 390 -6.50 -7.78 -23.02
N ALA A 391 -6.13 -6.52 -23.13
CA ALA A 391 -5.19 -6.05 -24.13
C ALA A 391 -3.83 -6.79 -24.02
N THR A 392 -3.23 -7.07 -25.18
CA THR A 392 -1.95 -7.75 -25.30
C THR A 392 -0.78 -6.80 -25.02
N ALA A 393 0.29 -7.33 -24.41
CA ALA A 393 1.56 -6.69 -24.12
C ALA A 393 2.58 -6.84 -25.25
N THR A 394 2.35 -7.78 -26.18
CA THR A 394 3.15 -7.99 -27.40
C THR A 394 2.98 -6.82 -28.39
N GLY A 395 3.80 -5.76 -28.28
CA GLY A 395 3.75 -4.70 -29.32
C GLY A 395 4.51 -3.39 -29.16
N GLY A 396 5.31 -3.14 -28.10
CA GLY A 396 5.84 -1.78 -27.93
C GLY A 396 6.99 -1.54 -26.94
N GLY A 397 7.83 -2.53 -26.66
CA GLY A 397 8.94 -2.36 -25.69
C GLY A 397 8.51 -2.34 -24.23
N LEU A 398 7.20 -2.47 -23.94
CA LEU A 398 6.65 -2.46 -22.57
C LEU A 398 7.35 -3.44 -21.63
N VAL A 399 7.62 -4.67 -22.07
CA VAL A 399 8.31 -5.66 -21.24
C VAL A 399 9.73 -5.24 -20.92
N HIS A 400 10.42 -4.63 -21.89
CA HIS A 400 11.77 -4.12 -21.71
C HIS A 400 11.79 -2.98 -20.67
N ASP A 401 10.85 -2.04 -20.80
CA ASP A 401 10.72 -0.90 -19.90
C ASP A 401 10.33 -1.35 -18.47
N GLU A 402 9.36 -2.26 -18.35
CA GLU A 402 8.97 -2.84 -17.05
C GLU A 402 10.11 -3.66 -16.45
N ARG A 403 10.88 -4.40 -17.25
CA ARG A 403 12.05 -5.13 -16.74
C ARG A 403 13.11 -4.17 -16.21
N ALA A 404 13.35 -3.05 -16.87
CA ALA A 404 14.28 -2.04 -16.40
C ALA A 404 13.78 -1.33 -15.12
N ALA A 405 12.46 -1.20 -14.95
CA ALA A 405 11.83 -0.57 -13.79
C ALA A 405 11.54 -1.53 -12.63
N THR A 406 11.54 -2.85 -12.87
CA THR A 406 11.18 -3.85 -11.87
C THR A 406 12.39 -4.23 -11.03
N HIS A 407 12.30 -3.96 -9.73
CA HIS A 407 13.22 -4.48 -8.74
C HIS A 407 12.66 -5.82 -8.21
N THR A 408 13.48 -6.87 -8.16
CA THR A 408 13.05 -8.18 -7.66
C THR A 408 13.10 -8.22 -6.14
N LEU A 409 11.94 -8.50 -5.55
CA LEU A 409 11.76 -8.57 -4.10
C LEU A 409 12.45 -9.80 -3.49
N MET A 410 12.64 -10.85 -4.29
CA MET A 410 13.27 -12.09 -3.83
C MET A 410 14.73 -12.23 -4.27
N ALA A 411 15.13 -11.79 -5.46
CA ALA A 411 16.51 -12.03 -5.92
C ALA A 411 17.55 -11.00 -5.50
N GLY A 412 17.14 -9.97 -4.76
CA GLY A 412 17.91 -8.75 -4.60
C GLY A 412 17.84 -7.89 -5.86
N ASP A 413 17.66 -6.59 -5.66
CA ASP A 413 17.60 -5.62 -6.76
C ASP A 413 18.95 -5.56 -7.49
N PRO A 414 19.00 -5.69 -8.83
CA PRO A 414 20.21 -5.41 -9.62
C PRO A 414 20.87 -4.06 -9.31
N ALA A 415 20.10 -3.06 -8.89
CA ALA A 415 20.56 -1.71 -8.54
C ALA A 415 20.69 -1.45 -7.02
N GLY A 416 20.04 -2.26 -6.17
CA GLY A 416 19.78 -1.97 -4.75
C GLY A 416 20.21 -3.06 -3.77
N GLY A 417 20.69 -4.21 -4.26
CA GLY A 417 21.20 -5.31 -3.43
C GLY A 417 20.10 -6.13 -2.75
N CYS A 418 20.49 -6.91 -1.74
CA CYS A 418 19.56 -7.76 -1.00
C CYS A 418 18.76 -6.93 0.03
N PRO A 419 17.43 -7.13 0.11
CA PRO A 419 16.62 -6.46 1.13
C PRO A 419 17.10 -6.83 2.54
N ALA A 420 17.18 -5.83 3.41
CA ALA A 420 17.54 -6.02 4.81
C ALA A 420 16.37 -6.65 5.59
N SER A 421 16.70 -7.46 6.59
CA SER A 421 15.72 -7.97 7.56
C SER A 421 14.98 -6.83 8.23
N THR A 422 13.67 -6.99 8.36
CA THR A 422 12.81 -6.03 9.04
C THR A 422 12.60 -6.37 10.51
N ASP A 423 13.04 -7.55 10.96
CA ASP A 423 12.89 -8.03 12.33
C ASP A 423 14.25 -8.18 13.04
N PRO A 424 14.57 -7.29 14.00
CA PRO A 424 15.82 -7.33 14.76
C PRO A 424 15.99 -8.58 15.63
N GLN A 425 14.91 -9.26 16.04
CA GLN A 425 14.97 -10.51 16.80
C GLN A 425 15.35 -11.67 15.89
N LEU A 426 14.75 -11.74 14.70
CA LEU A 426 15.08 -12.75 13.69
C LEU A 426 16.49 -12.56 13.14
N THR A 427 16.91 -11.32 12.90
CA THR A 427 18.30 -11.00 12.53
C THR A 427 19.28 -11.55 13.57
N LYS A 428 19.03 -11.34 14.87
CA LYS A 428 19.88 -11.87 15.95
C LYS A 428 19.91 -13.40 15.99
N LEU A 429 18.77 -14.05 15.78
CA LEU A 429 18.68 -15.52 15.75
C LEU A 429 19.48 -16.09 14.57
N LEU A 430 19.44 -15.42 13.41
CA LEU A 430 20.21 -15.80 12.23
C LEU A 430 21.71 -15.50 12.40
N ASP A 431 22.07 -14.38 13.04
CA ASP A 431 23.45 -14.02 13.33
C ASP A 431 24.11 -14.92 14.39
N ALA A 432 23.33 -15.49 15.31
CA ALA A 432 23.81 -16.41 16.36
C ALA A 432 24.23 -17.80 15.83
N GLY A 433 24.20 -18.03 14.51
CA GLY A 433 24.78 -19.22 13.87
C GLY A 433 24.04 -19.70 12.62
N GLY A 434 22.77 -19.31 12.42
CA GLY A 434 21.94 -19.82 11.32
C GLY A 434 22.32 -19.33 9.92
N ALA A 435 22.73 -18.06 9.79
CA ALA A 435 23.15 -17.50 8.51
C ALA A 435 24.57 -17.96 8.08
N ALA A 436 25.39 -18.43 9.02
CA ALA A 436 26.71 -18.98 8.72
C ALA A 436 26.59 -20.35 7.99
N GLU A 437 25.60 -21.15 8.37
CA GLU A 437 25.30 -22.44 7.74
C GLU A 437 24.89 -22.25 6.27
N LEU A 438 24.09 -21.21 5.97
CA LEU A 438 23.68 -20.87 4.61
C LEU A 438 24.83 -20.44 3.68
N LYS A 439 25.93 -19.88 4.23
CA LYS A 439 27.07 -19.37 3.44
C LYS A 439 27.92 -20.48 2.79
N SER A 440 27.89 -21.69 3.34
CA SER A 440 28.74 -22.81 2.91
C SER A 440 27.94 -24.06 2.53
N VAL A 441 26.61 -24.00 2.57
CA VAL A 441 25.72 -25.14 2.29
C VAL A 441 25.86 -25.61 0.84
N LYS A 442 26.07 -26.92 0.67
CA LYS A 442 25.99 -27.57 -0.65
C LYS A 442 24.54 -27.75 -1.04
N GLN A 443 24.28 -27.75 -2.35
CA GLN A 443 22.93 -27.96 -2.87
C GLN A 443 22.29 -29.28 -2.39
N SER A 444 23.09 -30.34 -2.18
CA SER A 444 22.63 -31.64 -1.67
C SER A 444 22.10 -31.58 -0.25
N ASP A 445 22.61 -30.66 0.56
CA ASP A 445 22.36 -30.58 2.00
C ASP A 445 21.36 -29.45 2.33
N LEU A 446 20.97 -28.68 1.31
CA LEU A 446 20.16 -27.47 1.44
C LEU A 446 18.81 -27.73 2.13
N LEU A 447 18.13 -28.83 1.78
CA LEU A 447 16.84 -29.16 2.40
C LEU A 447 16.97 -29.46 3.89
N GLN A 448 18.00 -30.19 4.30
CA GLN A 448 18.23 -30.51 5.71
C GLN A 448 18.56 -29.23 6.50
N VAL A 449 19.41 -28.37 5.95
CA VAL A 449 19.73 -27.08 6.58
C VAL A 449 18.49 -26.21 6.71
N ILE A 450 17.61 -26.16 5.70
CA ILE A 450 16.35 -25.43 5.78
C ILE A 450 15.47 -26.00 6.91
N ASP A 451 15.30 -27.32 6.98
CA ASP A 451 14.49 -27.98 8.01
C ASP A 451 15.00 -27.65 9.42
N ASP A 452 16.30 -27.77 9.65
CA ASP A 452 16.95 -27.44 10.93
C ASP A 452 16.75 -25.96 11.30
N LEU A 453 16.88 -25.03 10.33
CA LEU A 453 16.71 -23.60 10.56
C LEU A 453 15.25 -23.24 10.86
N VAL A 454 14.30 -23.80 10.10
CA VAL A 454 12.86 -23.61 10.36
C VAL A 454 12.50 -24.13 11.75
N GLY A 455 12.99 -25.31 12.12
CA GLY A 455 12.80 -25.89 13.44
C GLY A 455 13.35 -25.00 14.56
N LYS A 456 14.59 -24.51 14.43
CA LYS A 456 15.21 -23.58 15.39
C LYS A 456 14.40 -22.28 15.55
N LEU A 457 13.95 -21.68 14.44
CA LEU A 457 13.18 -20.44 14.46
C LEU A 457 11.81 -20.62 15.12
N LYS A 458 11.08 -21.67 14.76
CA LYS A 458 9.76 -21.99 15.36
C LYS A 458 9.87 -22.39 16.84
N GLN A 459 10.97 -23.02 17.26
CA GLN A 459 11.24 -23.29 18.68
C GLN A 459 11.55 -22.02 19.47
N ALA A 460 12.31 -21.09 18.88
CA ALA A 460 12.67 -19.83 19.51
C ALA A 460 11.47 -18.88 19.63
N GLU A 461 10.63 -18.80 18.58
CA GLU A 461 9.44 -17.96 18.54
C GLU A 461 8.28 -18.72 17.88
N PRO A 462 7.49 -19.49 18.66
CA PRO A 462 6.38 -20.29 18.13
C PRO A 462 5.27 -19.48 17.46
N SER A 463 5.20 -18.18 17.73
CA SER A 463 4.19 -17.28 17.18
C SER A 463 4.48 -16.83 15.73
N LEU A 464 5.68 -17.11 15.20
CA LEU A 464 6.06 -16.71 13.85
C LEU A 464 5.13 -17.34 12.79
N SER A 465 4.61 -16.50 11.90
CA SER A 465 3.89 -16.97 10.71
C SER A 465 4.85 -17.67 9.74
N SER A 466 4.33 -18.58 8.92
CA SER A 466 5.10 -19.19 7.83
C SER A 466 5.68 -18.13 6.90
N ASP A 467 4.91 -17.08 6.59
CA ASP A 467 5.30 -15.95 5.75
C ASP A 467 6.55 -15.24 6.30
N ALA A 468 6.58 -14.96 7.60
CA ALA A 468 7.72 -14.30 8.26
C ALA A 468 8.98 -15.16 8.15
N VAL A 469 8.87 -16.47 8.44
CA VAL A 469 10.01 -17.40 8.33
C VAL A 469 10.56 -17.47 6.91
N VAL A 470 9.68 -17.56 5.91
CA VAL A 470 10.08 -17.62 4.49
C VAL A 470 10.80 -16.35 4.06
N ASN A 471 10.21 -15.19 4.34
CA ASN A 471 10.76 -13.92 3.90
C ASN A 471 12.12 -13.65 4.55
N GLU A 472 12.26 -13.91 5.85
CA GLU A 472 13.48 -13.64 6.62
C GLU A 472 14.63 -14.58 6.25
N LEU A 473 14.36 -15.87 6.09
CA LEU A 473 15.38 -16.82 5.60
C LEU A 473 15.80 -16.49 4.16
N THR A 474 14.87 -16.07 3.31
CA THR A 474 15.17 -15.68 1.92
C THR A 474 16.06 -14.43 1.88
N GLN A 475 15.77 -13.43 2.72
CA GLN A 475 16.59 -12.23 2.87
C GLN A 475 18.00 -12.58 3.35
N ALA A 476 18.13 -13.49 4.33
CA ALA A 476 19.43 -13.94 4.81
C ALA A 476 20.22 -14.75 3.77
N TYR A 477 19.53 -15.50 2.90
CA TYR A 477 20.15 -16.28 1.83
C TYR A 477 20.59 -15.43 0.63
N CYS A 478 19.87 -14.34 0.34
CA CYS A 478 20.15 -13.48 -0.82
C CYS A 478 21.64 -13.01 -0.90
N PRO A 479 22.27 -12.51 0.18
CA PRO A 479 23.68 -12.10 0.13
C PRO A 479 24.64 -13.24 -0.23
N VAL A 480 24.30 -14.47 0.15
CA VAL A 480 25.10 -15.66 -0.18
C VAL A 480 25.11 -15.90 -1.69
N VAL A 481 23.93 -15.83 -2.31
CA VAL A 481 23.78 -16.07 -3.75
C VAL A 481 24.34 -14.91 -4.57
N THR A 482 24.15 -13.68 -4.13
CA THR A 482 24.62 -12.49 -4.85
C THR A 482 26.13 -12.28 -4.78
N ALA A 483 26.81 -12.86 -3.77
CA ALA A 483 28.26 -12.87 -3.66
C ALA A 483 28.94 -13.82 -4.69
N ASP A 484 28.19 -14.75 -5.29
CA ASP A 484 28.71 -15.65 -6.31
C ASP A 484 28.82 -14.93 -7.67
N ALA A 485 30.05 -14.59 -8.05
CA ALA A 485 30.36 -13.87 -9.28
C ALA A 485 30.14 -14.71 -10.55
N GLU A 486 30.08 -16.05 -10.43
CA GLU A 486 29.87 -16.95 -11.57
C GLU A 486 28.40 -17.02 -12.00
N LEU A 487 27.47 -16.65 -11.12
CA LEU A 487 26.04 -16.66 -11.41
C LEU A 487 25.60 -15.41 -12.17
N THR A 488 24.90 -15.63 -13.27
CA THR A 488 24.16 -14.55 -13.95
C THR A 488 23.02 -14.03 -13.06
N PRO A 489 22.53 -12.80 -13.29
CA PRO A 489 21.37 -12.27 -12.56
C PRO A 489 20.14 -13.19 -12.59
N ALA A 490 19.88 -13.82 -13.74
CA ALA A 490 18.79 -14.78 -13.92
C ALA A 490 18.95 -16.03 -13.04
N GLU A 491 20.17 -16.57 -12.94
CA GLU A 491 20.47 -17.73 -12.10
C GLU A 491 20.37 -17.41 -10.62
N ARG A 492 20.81 -16.21 -10.22
CA ARG A 492 20.63 -15.71 -8.85
C ARG A 492 19.16 -15.66 -8.48
N ALA A 493 18.32 -15.09 -9.34
CA ALA A 493 16.89 -15.01 -9.12
C ALA A 493 16.20 -16.36 -8.99
N ARG A 494 16.53 -17.30 -9.89
CA ARG A 494 16.01 -18.66 -9.81
C ARG A 494 16.46 -19.37 -8.52
N ARG A 495 17.72 -19.22 -8.12
CA ARG A 495 18.27 -19.87 -6.92
C ARG A 495 17.63 -19.36 -5.65
N ILE A 496 17.44 -18.04 -5.53
CA ILE A 496 16.81 -17.45 -4.35
C ILE A 496 15.30 -17.76 -4.32
N GLY A 497 14.61 -17.67 -5.46
CA GLY A 497 13.20 -18.04 -5.54
C GLY A 497 12.93 -19.50 -5.20
N ASN A 498 13.76 -20.43 -5.69
CA ASN A 498 13.67 -21.85 -5.33
C ASN A 498 13.89 -22.06 -3.84
N PHE A 499 14.87 -21.36 -3.24
CA PHE A 499 15.10 -21.42 -1.80
C PHE A 499 13.84 -21.00 -1.02
N ALA A 500 13.22 -19.87 -1.37
CA ALA A 500 12.00 -19.39 -0.71
C ALA A 500 10.85 -20.42 -0.78
N VAL A 501 10.66 -21.06 -1.94
CA VAL A 501 9.64 -22.11 -2.12
C VAL A 501 9.94 -23.35 -1.26
N LEU A 502 11.21 -23.75 -1.15
CA LEU A 502 11.61 -24.87 -0.29
C LEU A 502 11.37 -24.58 1.19
N VAL A 503 11.70 -23.36 1.65
CA VAL A 503 11.43 -22.91 3.02
C VAL A 503 9.92 -22.96 3.29
N TYR A 504 9.11 -22.44 2.38
CA TYR A 504 7.64 -22.46 2.53
C TYR A 504 7.12 -23.89 2.70
N GLY A 505 7.59 -24.83 1.88
CA GLY A 505 7.24 -26.25 2.00
C GLY A 505 7.57 -26.85 3.38
N GLN A 506 8.74 -26.52 3.95
CA GLN A 506 9.11 -27.00 5.29
C GLN A 506 8.28 -26.36 6.40
N THR A 507 7.98 -25.06 6.29
CA THR A 507 7.11 -24.38 7.27
C THR A 507 5.71 -25.00 7.32
N LYS A 508 5.15 -25.41 6.17
CA LYS A 508 3.87 -26.09 6.10
C LYS A 508 3.94 -27.52 6.65
N SER A 509 4.98 -28.26 6.32
CA SER A 509 5.22 -29.61 6.88
C SER A 509 5.25 -29.58 8.42
N ALA A 510 5.96 -28.60 9.01
CA ALA A 510 6.07 -28.44 10.45
C ALA A 510 4.76 -28.00 11.14
N GLU A 511 3.85 -27.33 10.43
CA GLU A 511 2.53 -26.95 10.96
C GLU A 511 1.56 -28.15 11.06
N PHE A 512 1.85 -29.26 10.40
CA PHE A 512 1.05 -30.49 10.42
C PHE A 512 1.64 -31.60 11.33
N GLN A 513 2.75 -31.34 12.02
CA GLN A 513 3.36 -32.22 13.02
C GLN A 513 3.04 -31.74 14.43
#